data_AF-A0A2E1AHX0-F1
#
_entry.id   AF-A0A2E1AHX0-F1
#
_cell.length_a   1.000
_cell.length_b   1.000
_cell.length_c   1.000
_cell.angle_alpha   90.00
_cell.angle_beta   90.00
_cell.angle_gamma   90.00
#
_symmetry.space_group_name_H-M   'P 1'
#
loop_
_entity.id
_entity.type
_entity.pdbx_description
1 polymer ?
#
loop_
_entity_poly.entity_id
_entity_poly.type
_entity_poly.pdbx_seq_one_letter_code
_entity_poly.pdbx_strand_id
1 'polypeptide(L)'
;MSRSTTLNIFISYGRRDGRTLALRLRDDLQRLGHSVWLDTNEIPGGANWAQQIEEAIEHCDVTLALMTHASYESQWCRAEQLRSLRKGKRIIPLQLQHEAEIPLTLEHLNYLDFTNMERYDAMFRDLVSDMTSGIAFNPRDTSTVASPSPYKPQTESESRADDEKRDAASFRRVLRDLRGQNWLGARSWWPYFAFTYIDVPTLVETLKQGKLTAPGPGQGRGRWGRYLRFYFRPRTPDAYFAEGFHTTNKRNAPHGMMAYLLFDMEAVLLHTESRLSNGNPTQTNKTYKTANFFSELPFERVYHDSWFTSDERDEIVRFRETQILLPEEIGLEALQLIWLRSEGEYETLHRLLDAKTWQHWRDKITRRTDYHLFNNNRLFVDRAICQPGSVWLRFNLPHREEDKGPFNLKIRSETSAGAVYEWQQEDFTAVRDLRVSLPTEKEPYVVQAKINGQIAYVGRYLGKPIVVA
;
A
#
# COMPACT_ATOMS: atom_id res chain seq x y z
N MET A 1 -9.38 -3.15 30.50
CA MET A 1 -8.17 -3.99 30.57
C MET A 1 -8.20 -4.91 29.36
N SER A 2 -7.46 -4.59 28.28
CA SER A 2 -7.39 -5.46 27.10
C SER A 2 -6.59 -6.71 27.45
N ARG A 3 -7.08 -7.89 27.04
CA ARG A 3 -6.30 -9.13 27.13
C ARG A 3 -5.08 -8.97 26.21
N SER A 4 -3.87 -9.00 26.76
CA SER A 4 -2.63 -9.08 25.98
C SER A 4 -2.57 -10.48 25.35
N THR A 5 -2.50 -10.57 24.02
CA THR A 5 -2.35 -11.84 23.31
C THR A 5 -0.89 -12.27 23.38
N THR A 6 -0.61 -13.36 24.10
CA THR A 6 0.72 -13.98 24.13
C THR A 6 1.08 -14.52 22.73
N LEU A 7 2.29 -14.23 22.26
CA LEU A 7 2.82 -14.66 20.96
C LEU A 7 4.02 -15.56 21.18
N ASN A 8 4.19 -16.56 20.32
CA ASN A 8 5.41 -17.33 20.20
C ASN A 8 6.32 -16.69 19.14
N ILE A 9 7.49 -16.21 19.55
CA ILE A 9 8.39 -15.42 18.73
C ILE A 9 9.69 -16.20 18.55
N PHE A 10 10.09 -16.44 17.30
CA PHE A 10 11.38 -17.03 16.96
C PHE A 10 12.35 -15.94 16.52
N ILE A 11 13.54 -15.86 17.11
CA ILE A 11 14.56 -14.87 16.73
C ILE A 11 15.70 -15.55 15.98
N SER A 12 15.81 -15.28 14.67
CA SER A 12 16.94 -15.68 13.81
C SER A 12 17.99 -14.57 13.78
N TYR A 13 19.21 -14.86 14.22
CA TYR A 13 20.28 -13.87 14.35
C TYR A 13 21.67 -14.43 14.08
N GLY A 14 22.56 -13.57 13.57
CA GLY A 14 23.99 -13.87 13.46
C GLY A 14 24.66 -13.81 14.84
N ARG A 15 25.34 -14.88 15.26
CA ARG A 15 25.93 -14.96 16.61
C ARG A 15 27.06 -13.94 16.85
N ARG A 16 27.85 -13.62 15.82
CA ARG A 16 29.05 -12.77 15.93
C ARG A 16 28.71 -11.31 16.24
N ASP A 17 27.63 -10.79 15.70
CA ASP A 17 27.32 -9.36 15.66
C ASP A 17 25.84 -9.02 15.99
N GLY A 18 24.94 -10.00 16.03
CA GLY A 18 23.53 -9.82 16.40
C GLY A 18 23.18 -10.18 17.85
N ARG A 19 24.08 -10.85 18.59
CA ARG A 19 23.77 -11.46 19.90
C ARG A 19 23.26 -10.48 20.95
N THR A 20 23.92 -9.33 21.10
CA THR A 20 23.59 -8.35 22.14
C THR A 20 22.16 -7.83 21.98
N LEU A 21 21.76 -7.47 20.76
CA LEU A 21 20.41 -6.98 20.49
C LEU A 21 19.37 -8.11 20.56
N ALA A 22 19.72 -9.31 20.09
CA ALA A 22 18.83 -10.48 20.17
C ALA A 22 18.43 -10.81 21.62
N LEU A 23 19.40 -10.76 22.55
CA LEU A 23 19.15 -10.96 23.97
C LEU A 23 18.29 -9.84 24.57
N ARG A 24 18.58 -8.58 24.23
CA ARG A 24 17.77 -7.43 24.69
C ARG A 24 16.32 -7.53 24.22
N LEU A 25 16.12 -7.82 22.92
CA LEU A 25 14.79 -8.01 22.34
C LEU A 25 14.05 -9.15 23.02
N ARG A 26 14.71 -10.30 23.25
CA ARG A 26 14.12 -11.42 23.98
C ARG A 26 13.61 -10.99 25.35
N ASP A 27 14.46 -10.32 26.14
CA ASP A 27 14.13 -9.94 27.51
C ASP A 27 12.97 -8.92 27.54
N ASP A 28 13.01 -7.92 26.65
CA ASP A 28 11.97 -6.89 26.58
C ASP A 28 10.62 -7.46 26.11
N LEU A 29 10.63 -8.41 25.16
CA LEU A 29 9.43 -9.08 24.67
C LEU A 29 8.84 -10.07 25.69
N GLN A 30 9.68 -10.75 26.46
CA GLN A 30 9.24 -11.62 27.56
C GLN A 30 8.58 -10.80 28.67
N ARG A 31 9.08 -9.59 28.98
CA ARG A 31 8.44 -8.68 29.95
C ARG A 31 7.04 -8.23 29.52
N LEU A 32 6.76 -8.23 28.22
CA LEU A 32 5.42 -7.95 27.67
C LEU A 32 4.49 -9.18 27.65
N GLY A 33 4.96 -10.33 28.13
CA GLY A 33 4.17 -11.56 28.24
C GLY A 33 4.17 -12.43 26.98
N HIS A 34 5.11 -12.22 26.06
CA HIS A 34 5.32 -13.09 24.89
C HIS A 34 6.30 -14.24 25.21
N SER A 35 6.11 -15.37 24.55
CA SER A 35 7.04 -16.51 24.58
C SER A 35 8.08 -16.29 23.48
N VAL A 36 9.36 -16.19 23.85
CA VAL A 36 10.44 -15.92 22.90
C VAL A 36 11.44 -17.05 22.90
N TRP A 37 11.63 -17.65 21.73
CA TRP A 37 12.64 -18.65 21.46
C TRP A 37 13.85 -18.02 20.77
N LEU A 38 15.03 -18.25 21.34
CA LEU A 38 16.32 -17.76 20.86
C LEU A 38 17.37 -18.86 21.08
N ASP A 39 18.07 -19.28 20.03
CA ASP A 39 19.19 -20.21 20.16
C ASP A 39 20.34 -19.54 20.90
N THR A 40 20.50 -19.87 22.19
CA THR A 40 21.50 -19.24 23.09
C THR A 40 22.65 -20.16 23.46
N ASN A 41 22.67 -21.40 22.95
CA ASN A 41 23.42 -22.54 23.46
C ASN A 41 24.71 -22.23 24.25
N GLU A 42 24.58 -22.31 25.58
CA GLU A 42 25.53 -22.94 26.49
C GLU A 42 24.97 -24.33 26.88
N ILE A 43 25.00 -25.34 26.00
CA ILE A 43 24.54 -26.71 26.32
C ILE A 43 25.46 -27.78 25.66
N PRO A 44 25.77 -28.91 26.33
CA PRO A 44 26.84 -29.84 25.97
C PRO A 44 26.56 -30.72 24.74
N GLY A 45 27.61 -31.26 24.12
CA GLY A 45 27.52 -32.09 22.91
C GLY A 45 26.68 -33.37 23.07
N GLY A 46 25.75 -33.59 22.13
CA GLY A 46 24.91 -34.80 22.04
C GLY A 46 23.41 -34.55 21.80
N ALA A 47 22.92 -33.31 21.89
CA ALA A 47 21.50 -32.99 21.67
C ALA A 47 21.15 -32.78 20.17
N ASN A 48 19.97 -33.22 19.74
CA ASN A 48 19.44 -33.04 18.38
C ASN A 48 18.98 -31.58 18.14
N TRP A 49 19.96 -30.68 18.00
CA TRP A 49 19.80 -29.22 17.86
C TRP A 49 18.92 -28.81 16.67
N ALA A 50 19.01 -29.53 15.54
CA ALA A 50 18.22 -29.22 14.35
C ALA A 50 16.72 -29.39 14.61
N GLN A 51 16.31 -30.47 15.29
CA GLN A 51 14.91 -30.74 15.58
C GLN A 51 14.26 -29.65 16.44
N GLN A 52 14.99 -29.09 17.41
CA GLN A 52 14.45 -28.04 18.29
C GLN A 52 14.23 -26.71 17.55
N ILE A 53 15.14 -26.33 16.64
CA ILE A 53 14.95 -25.15 15.77
C ILE A 53 13.76 -25.35 14.86
N GLU A 54 13.63 -26.54 14.28
CA GLU A 54 12.50 -26.88 13.42
C GLU A 54 11.16 -26.79 14.14
N GLU A 55 11.08 -27.34 15.36
CA GLU A 55 9.91 -27.25 16.22
C GLU A 55 9.62 -25.80 16.63
N ALA A 56 10.65 -25.02 16.97
CA ALA A 56 10.49 -23.61 17.32
C ALA A 56 9.92 -22.78 16.17
N ILE A 57 10.42 -22.99 14.94
CA ILE A 57 9.88 -22.33 13.74
C ILE A 57 8.44 -22.83 13.46
N GLU A 58 8.16 -24.11 13.65
CA GLU A 58 6.83 -24.67 13.41
C GLU A 58 5.76 -24.08 14.34
N HIS A 59 6.12 -23.79 15.59
CA HIS A 59 5.19 -23.29 16.61
C HIS A 59 5.25 -21.78 16.86
N CYS A 60 6.14 -21.05 16.19
CA CYS A 60 6.16 -19.60 16.28
C CYS A 60 5.03 -18.96 15.45
N ASP A 61 4.55 -17.82 15.93
CA ASP A 61 3.63 -16.92 15.21
C ASP A 61 4.41 -15.93 14.35
N VAL A 62 5.53 -15.45 14.88
CA VAL A 62 6.39 -14.43 14.26
C VAL A 62 7.84 -14.87 14.31
N THR A 63 8.55 -14.70 13.19
CA THR A 63 10.00 -14.83 13.08
C THR A 63 10.62 -13.44 12.97
N LEU A 64 11.51 -13.07 13.89
CA LEU A 64 12.34 -11.87 13.78
C LEU A 64 13.66 -12.25 13.10
N ALA A 65 13.96 -11.63 11.97
CA ALA A 65 15.20 -11.88 11.23
C ALA A 65 16.17 -10.70 11.42
N LEU A 66 17.18 -10.86 12.27
CA LEU A 66 18.15 -9.80 12.58
C LEU A 66 19.23 -9.75 11.50
N MET A 67 19.13 -8.74 10.62
CA MET A 67 19.98 -8.54 9.46
C MET A 67 21.29 -7.86 9.85
N THR A 68 22.33 -8.67 9.79
CA THR A 68 23.74 -8.41 10.07
C THR A 68 24.60 -9.14 9.05
N HIS A 69 25.85 -8.73 8.88
CA HIS A 69 26.78 -9.44 8.00
C HIS A 69 26.88 -10.93 8.37
N ALA A 70 27.03 -11.27 9.67
CA ALA A 70 27.12 -12.67 10.07
C ALA A 70 25.81 -13.45 9.86
N SER A 71 24.64 -12.82 9.96
CA SER A 71 23.36 -13.48 9.64
C SER A 71 23.23 -13.79 8.14
N TYR A 72 23.78 -12.93 7.28
CA TYR A 72 23.73 -13.10 5.83
C TYR A 72 24.67 -14.21 5.35
N GLU A 73 25.88 -14.29 5.92
CA GLU A 73 26.84 -15.38 5.65
C GLU A 73 26.39 -16.73 6.24
N SER A 74 25.60 -16.71 7.31
CA SER A 74 25.17 -17.91 8.02
C SER A 74 24.19 -18.74 7.21
N GLN A 75 24.63 -19.91 6.75
CA GLN A 75 23.76 -20.90 6.09
C GLN A 75 22.57 -21.30 6.97
N TRP A 76 22.76 -21.32 8.30
CA TRP A 76 21.72 -21.64 9.27
C TRP A 76 20.64 -20.55 9.32
N CYS A 77 21.02 -19.27 9.45
CA CYS A 77 20.05 -18.18 9.46
C CYS A 77 19.24 -18.14 8.16
N ARG A 78 19.91 -18.34 7.01
CA ARG A 78 19.24 -18.43 5.72
C ARG A 78 18.27 -19.60 5.62
N ALA A 79 18.64 -20.76 6.15
CA ALA A 79 17.78 -21.94 6.17
C ALA A 79 16.54 -21.73 7.08
N GLU A 80 16.72 -21.12 8.24
CA GLU A 80 15.63 -20.78 9.18
C GLU A 80 14.65 -19.77 8.57
N GLN A 81 15.16 -18.72 7.93
CA GLN A 81 14.35 -17.70 7.26
C GLN A 81 13.57 -18.30 6.10
N LEU A 82 14.23 -19.10 5.26
CA LEU A 82 13.56 -19.79 4.16
C LEU A 82 12.52 -20.80 4.65
N ARG A 83 12.79 -21.51 5.75
CA ARG A 83 11.81 -22.41 6.39
C ARG A 83 10.61 -21.64 6.93
N SER A 84 10.85 -20.52 7.59
CA SER A 84 9.80 -19.61 8.09
C SER A 84 8.92 -19.12 6.93
N LEU A 85 9.51 -18.70 5.80
CA LEU A 85 8.79 -18.31 4.58
C LEU A 85 7.94 -19.46 4.04
N ARG A 86 8.52 -20.65 3.86
CA ARG A 86 7.81 -21.83 3.34
C ARG A 86 6.64 -22.25 4.22
N LYS A 87 6.76 -22.04 5.53
CA LYS A 87 5.71 -22.33 6.50
C LYS A 87 4.69 -21.19 6.63
N GLY A 88 4.78 -20.15 5.80
CA GLY A 88 3.89 -18.98 5.87
C GLY A 88 3.93 -18.32 7.25
N LYS A 89 5.11 -18.32 7.89
CA LYS A 89 5.33 -17.60 9.14
C LYS A 89 5.53 -16.14 8.80
N ARG A 90 5.02 -15.26 9.67
CA ARG A 90 5.27 -13.84 9.50
C ARG A 90 6.71 -13.55 9.85
N ILE A 91 7.48 -13.05 8.89
CA ILE A 91 8.87 -12.63 9.12
C ILE A 91 8.90 -11.11 9.22
N ILE A 92 9.55 -10.60 10.25
CA ILE A 92 9.86 -9.17 10.41
C ILE A 92 11.39 -9.03 10.39
N PRO A 93 11.96 -8.55 9.28
CA PRO A 93 13.38 -8.25 9.21
C PRO A 93 13.71 -7.02 10.07
N LEU A 94 14.80 -7.10 10.83
CA LEU A 94 15.34 -5.99 11.64
C LEU A 94 16.73 -5.68 11.12
N GLN A 95 16.98 -4.49 10.59
CA GLN A 95 18.30 -4.11 10.12
C GLN A 95 19.16 -3.63 11.29
N LEU A 96 20.29 -4.29 11.53
CA LEU A 96 21.20 -3.97 12.64
C LEU A 96 22.47 -3.25 12.16
N GLN A 97 22.82 -3.39 10.88
CA GLN A 97 23.98 -2.76 10.26
C GLN A 97 23.55 -2.18 8.90
N HIS A 98 23.91 -0.93 8.63
CA HIS A 98 23.56 -0.24 7.38
C HIS A 98 24.09 -0.95 6.13
N GLU A 99 25.25 -1.60 6.25
CA GLU A 99 25.95 -2.26 5.14
C GLU A 99 25.63 -3.76 5.03
N ALA A 100 24.82 -4.32 5.93
CA ALA A 100 24.46 -5.73 5.85
C ALA A 100 23.51 -5.98 4.67
N GLU A 101 23.91 -6.90 3.79
CA GLU A 101 23.06 -7.37 2.69
C GLU A 101 21.82 -8.08 3.23
N ILE A 102 20.69 -7.88 2.54
CA ILE A 102 19.43 -8.56 2.83
C ILE A 102 19.35 -9.77 1.89
N PRO A 103 19.05 -10.99 2.38
CA PRO A 103 18.84 -12.13 1.51
C PRO A 103 17.76 -11.82 0.47
N LEU A 104 17.98 -12.20 -0.80
CA LEU A 104 17.01 -12.00 -1.90
C LEU A 104 15.58 -12.44 -1.53
N THR A 105 15.46 -13.51 -0.75
CA THR A 105 14.18 -14.05 -0.25
C THR A 105 13.45 -13.11 0.71
N LEU A 106 14.10 -12.08 1.24
CA LEU A 106 13.57 -11.09 2.17
C LEU A 106 13.65 -9.65 1.62
N GLU A 107 14.29 -9.40 0.48
CA GLU A 107 14.40 -8.05 -0.14
C GLU A 107 13.04 -7.41 -0.43
N HIS A 108 12.01 -8.22 -0.63
CA HIS A 108 10.64 -7.76 -0.87
C HIS A 108 9.90 -7.34 0.42
N LEU A 109 10.49 -7.57 1.60
CA LEU A 109 9.92 -7.21 2.89
C LEU A 109 10.53 -5.91 3.41
N ASN A 110 9.70 -5.05 3.99
CA ASN A 110 10.19 -3.89 4.75
C ASN A 110 10.87 -4.37 6.03
N TYR A 111 11.90 -3.65 6.46
CA TYR A 111 12.61 -3.91 7.70
C TYR A 111 12.44 -2.75 8.69
N LEU A 112 12.57 -3.06 9.97
CA LEU A 112 12.71 -2.04 11.02
C LEU A 112 14.19 -1.73 11.23
N ASP A 113 14.52 -0.45 11.27
CA ASP A 113 15.90 0.01 11.37
C ASP A 113 16.35 0.11 12.83
N PHE A 114 17.09 -0.90 13.27
CA PHE A 114 17.72 -1.01 14.59
C PHE A 114 19.21 -0.65 14.57
N THR A 115 19.70 0.02 13.53
CA THR A 115 21.11 0.44 13.42
C THR A 115 21.50 1.51 14.44
N ASN A 116 20.54 2.33 14.91
CA ASN A 116 20.74 3.37 15.91
C ASN A 116 20.05 3.01 17.24
N MET A 117 20.84 2.69 18.26
CA MET A 117 20.36 2.30 19.60
C MET A 117 19.65 3.43 20.37
N GLU A 118 19.87 4.71 20.04
CA GLU A 118 19.11 5.83 20.64
C GLU A 118 17.63 5.78 20.24
N ARG A 119 17.31 5.15 19.11
CA ARG A 119 15.94 4.97 18.61
C ARG A 119 15.31 3.67 19.07
N TYR A 120 16.00 2.87 19.89
CA TYR A 120 15.55 1.53 20.29
C TYR A 120 14.11 1.54 20.81
N ASP A 121 13.76 2.42 21.75
CA ASP A 121 12.42 2.42 22.34
C ASP A 121 11.32 2.75 21.33
N ALA A 122 11.61 3.60 20.34
CA ALA A 122 10.68 3.91 19.27
C ALA A 122 10.50 2.71 18.32
N MET A 123 11.61 2.12 17.86
CA MET A 123 11.59 0.96 16.97
C MET A 123 11.06 -0.30 17.66
N PHE A 124 11.24 -0.42 18.96
CA PHE A 124 10.67 -1.50 19.77
C PHE A 124 9.15 -1.36 19.88
N ARG A 125 8.62 -0.14 20.05
CA ARG A 125 7.16 0.10 19.98
C ARG A 125 6.61 -0.24 18.60
N ASP A 126 7.30 0.16 17.54
CA ASP A 126 6.91 -0.16 16.17
C ASP A 126 6.95 -1.66 15.91
N LEU A 127 7.98 -2.36 16.40
CA LEU A 127 8.08 -3.82 16.37
C LEU A 127 6.91 -4.50 17.09
N VAL A 128 6.60 -4.08 18.31
CA VAL A 128 5.46 -4.63 19.08
C VAL A 128 4.13 -4.37 18.36
N SER A 129 3.97 -3.17 17.79
CA SER A 129 2.82 -2.81 16.96
C SER A 129 2.75 -3.72 15.72
N ASP A 130 3.86 -3.94 15.02
CA ASP A 130 3.90 -4.77 13.82
C ASP A 130 3.54 -6.21 14.15
N MET A 131 4.14 -6.80 15.18
CA MET A 131 3.85 -8.18 15.62
C MET A 131 2.36 -8.37 15.97
N THR A 132 1.76 -7.43 16.69
CA THR A 132 0.36 -7.51 17.12
C THR A 132 -0.64 -7.15 16.01
N SER A 133 -0.28 -6.25 15.10
CA SER A 133 -1.10 -5.87 13.93
C SER A 133 -1.29 -7.02 12.93
N GLY A 134 -0.46 -8.06 13.01
CA GLY A 134 -0.64 -9.29 12.22
C GLY A 134 -1.67 -10.25 12.79
N ILE A 135 -2.00 -10.12 14.07
CA ILE A 135 -2.97 -11.00 14.72
C ILE A 135 -4.40 -10.57 14.37
N ALA A 136 -4.63 -9.29 14.10
CA ALA A 136 -5.90 -8.81 13.52
C ALA A 136 -6.15 -9.36 12.11
N PHE A 137 -5.13 -9.97 11.47
CA PHE A 137 -5.17 -10.45 10.09
C PHE A 137 -4.35 -11.73 9.88
N ASN A 138 -4.41 -12.69 10.81
CA ASN A 138 -3.87 -14.04 10.57
C ASN A 138 -5.02 -15.05 10.42
N PRO A 139 -5.17 -15.72 9.26
CA PRO A 139 -6.02 -16.89 9.13
C PRO A 139 -5.27 -18.10 9.72
N ARG A 140 -5.16 -18.16 11.05
CA ARG A 140 -4.75 -19.37 11.76
C ARG A 140 -5.59 -19.56 13.01
N ASP A 141 -6.83 -19.96 12.75
CA ASP A 141 -7.44 -21.11 13.42
C ASP A 141 -8.32 -21.81 12.37
N THR A 142 -7.69 -22.63 11.53
CA THR A 142 -8.41 -23.61 10.70
C THR A 142 -8.86 -24.77 11.56
N SER A 143 -9.66 -24.46 12.57
CA SER A 143 -10.50 -25.40 13.32
C SER A 143 -11.35 -24.65 14.33
N THR A 144 -12.09 -23.62 13.90
CA THR A 144 -13.45 -23.32 14.37
C THR A 144 -13.92 -22.01 13.73
N VAL A 145 -15.01 -22.10 12.95
CA VAL A 145 -15.96 -21.04 12.57
C VAL A 145 -15.34 -19.71 12.07
N ALA A 146 -15.53 -19.43 10.78
CA ALA A 146 -15.26 -18.17 10.10
C ALA A 146 -15.31 -16.93 11.01
N SER A 147 -14.14 -16.42 11.41
CA SER A 147 -14.05 -15.09 12.01
C SER A 147 -14.28 -14.05 10.91
N PRO A 148 -15.23 -13.11 11.09
CA PRO A 148 -15.53 -12.10 10.10
C PRO A 148 -14.35 -11.15 9.92
N SER A 149 -14.09 -10.75 8.67
CA SER A 149 -13.17 -9.67 8.33
C SER A 149 -13.42 -8.44 9.22
N PRO A 150 -12.37 -7.68 9.62
CA PRO A 150 -12.53 -6.43 10.37
C PRO A 150 -13.31 -5.36 9.59
N TYR A 151 -13.54 -5.57 8.29
CA TYR A 151 -14.44 -4.79 7.47
C TYR A 151 -15.84 -5.39 7.53
N LYS A 152 -16.68 -4.82 8.39
CA LYS A 152 -18.12 -5.01 8.26
C LYS A 152 -18.58 -4.22 7.03
N PRO A 153 -19.39 -4.80 6.13
CA PRO A 153 -20.18 -4.00 5.22
C PRO A 153 -20.90 -2.93 6.03
N GLN A 154 -21.04 -1.71 5.52
CA GLN A 154 -21.92 -0.75 6.16
C GLN A 154 -23.28 -1.41 6.30
N THR A 155 -23.63 -1.77 7.53
CA THR A 155 -24.92 -2.34 7.85
C THR A 155 -25.89 -1.17 7.79
N GLU A 156 -26.81 -1.25 6.83
CA GLU A 156 -28.00 -0.40 6.76
C GLU A 156 -27.70 1.10 6.99
N SER A 157 -26.98 1.73 6.06
CA SER A 157 -27.49 3.05 5.69
C SER A 157 -28.90 2.82 5.15
N GLU A 158 -29.80 3.77 5.32
CA GLU A 158 -31.22 3.68 4.98
C GLU A 158 -31.49 3.51 3.46
N SER A 159 -30.67 2.76 2.70
CA SER A 159 -31.05 2.24 1.40
C SER A 159 -32.19 1.27 1.62
N ARG A 160 -33.40 1.71 1.25
CA ARG A 160 -34.57 0.86 1.23
C ARG A 160 -34.25 -0.34 0.35
N ALA A 161 -34.73 -1.53 0.69
CA ALA A 161 -34.55 -2.74 -0.13
C ALA A 161 -34.99 -2.56 -1.60
N ASP A 162 -35.75 -1.50 -1.91
CA ASP A 162 -36.16 -1.07 -3.24
C ASP A 162 -35.03 -0.47 -4.11
N ASP A 163 -33.89 -0.09 -3.54
CA ASP A 163 -32.76 0.56 -4.24
C ASP A 163 -31.64 -0.41 -4.67
N GLU A 164 -31.89 -1.72 -4.53
CA GLU A 164 -30.94 -2.77 -4.91
C GLU A 164 -31.36 -3.55 -6.17
N LYS A 165 -30.42 -4.30 -6.73
CA LYS A 165 -30.73 -5.28 -7.78
C LYS A 165 -31.76 -6.32 -7.31
N ARG A 166 -32.66 -6.71 -8.22
CA ARG A 166 -33.65 -7.77 -7.97
C ARG A 166 -33.05 -9.10 -7.51
N ASP A 167 -31.83 -9.41 -7.94
CA ASP A 167 -31.08 -10.62 -7.58
C ASP A 167 -29.99 -10.38 -6.52
N ALA A 168 -30.12 -9.32 -5.72
CA ALA A 168 -29.16 -8.94 -4.68
C ALA A 168 -28.82 -10.07 -3.70
N ALA A 169 -29.81 -10.85 -3.28
CA ALA A 169 -29.59 -12.02 -2.41
C ALA A 169 -28.62 -13.05 -3.03
N SER A 170 -28.69 -13.25 -4.35
CA SER A 170 -27.78 -14.14 -5.07
C SER A 170 -26.37 -13.56 -5.14
N PHE A 171 -26.21 -12.25 -5.38
CA PHE A 171 -24.92 -11.57 -5.32
C PHE A 171 -24.25 -11.73 -3.95
N ARG A 172 -25.00 -11.48 -2.86
CA ARG A 172 -24.53 -11.65 -1.48
C ARG A 172 -24.05 -13.06 -1.20
N ARG A 173 -24.80 -14.08 -1.66
CA ARG A 173 -24.39 -15.48 -1.54
C ARG A 173 -23.05 -15.73 -2.22
N VAL A 174 -22.89 -15.32 -3.47
CA VAL A 174 -21.63 -15.50 -4.22
C VAL A 174 -20.48 -14.76 -3.54
N LEU A 175 -20.69 -13.52 -3.07
CA LEU A 175 -19.67 -12.76 -2.33
C LEU A 175 -19.27 -13.45 -1.03
N ARG A 176 -20.22 -13.96 -0.26
CA ARG A 176 -19.94 -14.69 0.98
C ARG A 176 -19.12 -15.95 0.70
N ASP A 177 -19.51 -16.71 -0.31
CA ASP A 177 -18.83 -17.95 -0.68
C ASP A 177 -17.42 -17.66 -1.23
N LEU A 178 -17.25 -16.55 -1.98
CA LEU A 178 -15.95 -16.05 -2.45
C LEU A 178 -15.04 -15.63 -1.28
N ARG A 179 -15.56 -14.89 -0.30
CA ARG A 179 -14.83 -14.44 0.90
C ARG A 179 -14.33 -15.61 1.76
N GLY A 180 -14.99 -16.77 1.69
CA GLY A 180 -14.60 -17.99 2.38
C GLY A 180 -13.52 -18.82 1.67
N GLN A 181 -13.05 -18.40 0.48
CA GLN A 181 -12.09 -19.19 -0.29
C GLN A 181 -10.66 -19.08 0.25
N ASN A 182 -10.08 -20.22 0.62
CA ASN A 182 -8.72 -20.29 1.19
C ASN A 182 -7.62 -19.82 0.21
N TRP A 183 -7.82 -19.98 -1.10
CA TRP A 183 -6.83 -19.58 -2.11
C TRP A 183 -6.61 -18.07 -2.20
N LEU A 184 -7.49 -17.25 -1.62
CA LEU A 184 -7.31 -15.81 -1.56
C LEU A 184 -6.02 -15.44 -0.80
N GLY A 185 -5.68 -16.16 0.28
CA GLY A 185 -4.49 -15.92 1.08
C GLY A 185 -4.41 -14.46 1.57
N ALA A 186 -3.30 -13.78 1.27
CA ALA A 186 -3.10 -12.36 1.60
C ALA A 186 -4.11 -11.40 0.92
N ARG A 187 -4.86 -11.88 -0.08
CA ARG A 187 -5.90 -11.14 -0.81
C ARG A 187 -7.30 -11.33 -0.23
N SER A 188 -7.43 -11.98 0.92
CA SER A 188 -8.72 -12.25 1.59
C SER A 188 -9.56 -11.00 1.84
N TRP A 189 -8.93 -9.83 1.89
CA TRP A 189 -9.59 -8.54 2.06
C TRP A 189 -10.04 -7.90 0.73
N TRP A 190 -9.58 -8.35 -0.45
CA TRP A 190 -9.97 -7.77 -1.74
C TRP A 190 -11.47 -7.89 -2.05
N PRO A 191 -12.15 -9.04 -1.78
CA PRO A 191 -13.60 -9.16 -2.03
C PRO A 191 -14.49 -8.27 -1.14
N TYR A 192 -13.91 -7.46 -0.25
CA TYR A 192 -14.63 -6.45 0.52
C TYR A 192 -14.63 -5.08 -0.19
N PHE A 193 -13.75 -4.88 -1.18
CA PHE A 193 -13.60 -3.58 -1.82
C PHE A 193 -13.72 -3.62 -3.35
N ALA A 194 -14.52 -2.71 -3.88
CA ALA A 194 -14.43 -2.32 -5.28
C ALA A 194 -13.39 -1.19 -5.40
N PHE A 195 -12.35 -1.41 -6.20
CA PHE A 195 -11.22 -0.50 -6.34
C PHE A 195 -11.44 0.44 -7.52
N THR A 196 -11.25 1.74 -7.33
CA THR A 196 -11.05 2.69 -8.43
C THR A 196 -9.86 3.58 -8.12
N TYR A 197 -9.34 4.31 -9.10
CA TYR A 197 -8.20 5.20 -8.91
C TYR A 197 -8.35 6.45 -9.75
N ILE A 198 -7.87 7.57 -9.20
CA ILE A 198 -7.86 8.90 -9.82
C ILE A 198 -6.57 9.63 -9.42
N ASP A 199 -6.25 10.74 -10.08
CA ASP A 199 -5.16 11.61 -9.65
C ASP A 199 -5.58 12.47 -8.44
N VAL A 200 -4.61 12.87 -7.62
CA VAL A 200 -4.84 13.69 -6.43
C VAL A 200 -5.57 15.02 -6.72
N PRO A 201 -5.24 15.80 -7.78
CA PRO A 201 -6.06 16.96 -8.16
C PRO A 201 -7.54 16.62 -8.42
N THR A 202 -7.84 15.56 -9.17
CA THR A 202 -9.21 15.09 -9.38
C THR A 202 -9.87 14.62 -8.07
N LEU A 203 -9.11 13.99 -7.17
CA LEU A 203 -9.58 13.60 -5.84
C LEU A 203 -9.99 14.82 -5.00
N VAL A 204 -9.25 15.92 -5.06
CA VAL A 204 -9.60 17.15 -4.33
C VAL A 204 -10.99 17.64 -4.72
N GLU A 205 -11.29 17.68 -6.01
CA GLU A 205 -12.61 18.11 -6.50
C GLU A 205 -13.70 17.08 -6.17
N THR A 206 -13.39 15.78 -6.29
CA THR A 206 -14.28 14.67 -5.87
C THR A 206 -14.71 14.80 -4.41
N LEU A 207 -13.76 15.09 -3.51
CA LEU A 207 -14.03 15.22 -2.07
C LEU A 207 -14.80 16.49 -1.70
N LYS A 208 -14.56 17.61 -2.41
CA LYS A 208 -15.33 18.85 -2.22
C LYS A 208 -16.77 18.71 -2.68
N GLN A 209 -16.98 18.03 -3.80
CA GLN A 209 -18.31 17.84 -4.38
C GLN A 209 -19.09 16.71 -3.70
N GLY A 210 -18.38 15.80 -3.01
CA GLY A 210 -18.99 14.62 -2.37
C GLY A 210 -19.44 13.57 -3.39
N LYS A 211 -18.89 13.61 -4.61
CA LYS A 211 -19.31 12.77 -5.74
C LYS A 211 -18.13 12.36 -6.60
N LEU A 212 -18.15 11.12 -7.07
CA LEU A 212 -17.21 10.62 -8.06
C LEU A 212 -17.87 10.69 -9.44
N THR A 213 -17.18 11.30 -10.40
CA THR A 213 -17.66 11.48 -11.78
C THR A 213 -16.73 10.79 -12.77
N ALA A 214 -17.30 10.20 -13.82
CA ALA A 214 -16.53 9.61 -14.90
C ALA A 214 -15.70 10.69 -15.63
N PRO A 215 -14.55 10.32 -16.22
CA PRO A 215 -13.79 11.24 -17.06
C PRO A 215 -14.68 11.78 -18.19
N GLY A 216 -14.63 13.10 -18.42
CA GLY A 216 -15.51 13.78 -19.39
C GLY A 216 -15.48 13.21 -20.82
N PRO A 217 -16.45 13.60 -21.67
CA PRO A 217 -16.60 13.06 -23.02
C PRO A 217 -15.30 13.20 -23.85
N GLY A 218 -14.77 12.07 -24.34
CA GLY A 218 -13.56 12.00 -25.16
C GLY A 218 -12.39 11.21 -24.55
N GLN A 219 -12.39 10.95 -23.24
CA GLN A 219 -11.37 10.13 -22.58
C GLN A 219 -11.71 8.63 -22.53
N GLY A 220 -12.94 8.27 -22.89
CA GLY A 220 -13.40 6.88 -23.00
C GLY A 220 -13.73 6.49 -24.44
N ARG A 221 -13.17 5.37 -24.93
CA ARG A 221 -13.53 4.81 -26.24
C ARG A 221 -14.86 4.06 -26.18
N GLY A 222 -15.76 4.38 -27.11
CA GLY A 222 -17.01 3.65 -27.32
C GLY A 222 -18.07 3.88 -26.25
N ARG A 223 -19.14 3.06 -26.31
CA ARG A 223 -20.35 3.25 -25.49
C ARG A 223 -20.13 3.21 -23.97
N TRP A 224 -19.07 2.54 -23.52
CA TRP A 224 -18.74 2.35 -22.10
C TRP A 224 -17.81 3.44 -21.55
N GLY A 225 -17.37 4.36 -22.40
CA GLY A 225 -16.47 5.46 -22.01
C GLY A 225 -17.04 6.45 -20.99
N ARG A 226 -18.37 6.48 -20.86
CA ARG A 226 -19.11 7.33 -19.91
C ARG A 226 -19.27 6.70 -18.53
N TYR A 227 -19.00 5.41 -18.35
CA TYR A 227 -19.25 4.74 -17.08
C TYR A 227 -18.05 4.90 -16.15
N LEU A 228 -18.34 5.04 -14.84
CA LEU A 228 -17.32 4.87 -13.81
C LEU A 228 -16.82 3.43 -13.82
N ARG A 229 -15.50 3.26 -13.65
CA ARG A 229 -14.84 1.95 -13.65
C ARG A 229 -14.35 1.61 -12.26
N PHE A 230 -14.82 0.49 -11.78
CA PHE A 230 -14.35 -0.17 -10.59
C PHE A 230 -13.74 -1.51 -10.97
N TYR A 231 -12.77 -1.94 -10.20
CA TYR A 231 -12.02 -3.17 -10.41
C TYR A 231 -12.16 -4.05 -9.18
N PHE A 232 -12.06 -5.35 -9.40
CA PHE A 232 -12.06 -6.34 -8.33
C PHE A 232 -10.74 -6.36 -7.56
N ARG A 233 -9.65 -5.89 -8.16
CA ARG A 233 -8.31 -5.87 -7.57
C ARG A 233 -7.56 -4.57 -7.82
N PRO A 234 -6.56 -4.24 -6.99
CA PRO A 234 -5.57 -3.23 -7.34
C PRO A 234 -4.59 -3.74 -8.40
N ARG A 235 -3.67 -2.87 -8.84
CA ARG A 235 -2.60 -3.17 -9.81
C ARG A 235 -3.13 -3.80 -11.10
N THR A 236 -4.18 -3.23 -11.65
CA THR A 236 -4.71 -3.62 -12.95
C THR A 236 -3.72 -3.22 -14.05
N PRO A 237 -3.77 -3.88 -15.23
CA PRO A 237 -2.95 -3.47 -16.37
C PRO A 237 -3.12 -1.99 -16.73
N ASP A 238 -4.35 -1.47 -16.74
CA ASP A 238 -4.63 -0.04 -16.91
C ASP A 238 -3.89 0.82 -15.87
N ALA A 239 -3.96 0.45 -14.58
CA ALA A 239 -3.28 1.18 -13.50
C ALA A 239 -1.75 1.15 -13.65
N TYR A 240 -1.17 0.02 -14.08
CA TYR A 240 0.28 -0.10 -14.33
C TYR A 240 0.80 0.92 -15.35
N PHE A 241 0.02 1.22 -16.40
CA PHE A 241 0.40 2.22 -17.40
C PHE A 241 0.07 3.64 -17.00
N ALA A 242 -0.89 3.83 -16.08
CA ALA A 242 -1.36 5.14 -15.67
C ALA A 242 -0.64 5.68 -14.43
N GLU A 243 -0.02 4.82 -13.62
CA GLU A 243 0.60 5.19 -12.34
C GLU A 243 1.89 6.02 -12.49
N GLY A 244 2.02 7.15 -11.78
CA GLY A 244 3.29 7.89 -11.66
C GLY A 244 3.62 8.83 -12.82
N PHE A 245 4.77 9.50 -12.75
CA PHE A 245 5.25 10.40 -13.81
C PHE A 245 5.99 9.66 -14.91
N HIS A 246 5.77 10.09 -16.16
CA HIS A 246 6.33 9.49 -17.37
C HIS A 246 7.11 10.52 -18.20
N THR A 247 8.19 10.10 -18.86
CA THR A 247 9.15 10.92 -19.63
C THR A 247 8.63 11.53 -20.94
N THR A 248 7.30 11.61 -21.13
CA THR A 248 6.52 11.97 -22.35
C THR A 248 6.43 10.89 -23.45
N ASN A 249 5.31 10.92 -24.21
CA ASN A 249 4.88 9.96 -25.25
C ASN A 249 4.43 8.54 -24.82
N LYS A 250 3.54 8.41 -23.82
CA LYS A 250 2.73 7.18 -23.68
C LYS A 250 1.25 7.48 -23.94
N ARG A 251 0.56 6.54 -24.61
CA ARG A 251 -0.83 6.64 -25.11
C ARG A 251 -1.90 6.95 -24.04
N ASN A 252 -1.56 6.87 -22.76
CA ASN A 252 -2.48 7.03 -21.64
C ASN A 252 -2.10 8.28 -20.85
N ALA A 253 -3.09 9.05 -20.39
CA ALA A 253 -2.87 10.18 -19.49
C ALA A 253 -2.34 9.65 -18.15
N PRO A 254 -1.08 9.96 -17.77
CA PRO A 254 -0.51 9.47 -16.52
C PRO A 254 -1.13 10.23 -15.33
N HIS A 255 -1.43 9.48 -14.28
CA HIS A 255 -1.78 9.97 -12.95
C HIS A 255 -0.48 10.12 -12.15
N GLY A 256 0.17 11.26 -12.34
CA GLY A 256 1.43 11.61 -11.67
C GLY A 256 1.41 11.34 -10.16
N MET A 257 0.32 11.74 -9.50
CA MET A 257 -0.01 11.41 -8.11
C MET A 257 -1.30 10.58 -8.07
N MET A 258 -1.21 9.26 -8.00
CA MET A 258 -2.36 8.35 -8.05
C MET A 258 -2.88 8.02 -6.65
N ALA A 259 -4.19 8.11 -6.45
CA ALA A 259 -4.89 7.68 -5.25
C ALA A 259 -5.86 6.53 -5.58
N TYR A 260 -5.86 5.46 -4.77
CA TYR A 260 -6.92 4.47 -4.81
C TYR A 260 -8.09 4.91 -3.94
N LEU A 261 -9.30 4.72 -4.44
CA LEU A 261 -10.54 4.83 -3.68
C LEU A 261 -11.13 3.41 -3.57
N LEU A 262 -11.32 2.96 -2.34
CA LEU A 262 -11.84 1.65 -2.00
C LEU A 262 -13.27 1.81 -1.51
N PHE A 263 -14.22 1.38 -2.33
CA PHE A 263 -15.64 1.41 -2.00
C PHE A 263 -16.07 0.04 -1.48
N ASP A 264 -17.12 0.01 -0.66
CA ASP A 264 -17.75 -1.24 -0.24
C ASP A 264 -18.19 -2.06 -1.48
N MET A 265 -17.65 -3.27 -1.60
CA MET A 265 -17.90 -4.15 -2.76
C MET A 265 -19.38 -4.49 -2.91
N GLU A 266 -20.08 -4.70 -1.78
CA GLU A 266 -21.48 -5.10 -1.81
C GLU A 266 -22.35 -3.94 -2.28
N ALA A 267 -22.19 -2.75 -1.72
CA ALA A 267 -22.90 -1.54 -2.16
C ALA A 267 -22.68 -1.25 -3.66
N VAL A 268 -21.44 -1.37 -4.15
CA VAL A 268 -21.11 -1.14 -5.57
C VAL A 268 -21.74 -2.22 -6.47
N LEU A 269 -21.69 -3.49 -6.08
CA LEU A 269 -22.27 -4.58 -6.86
C LEU A 269 -23.80 -4.52 -6.87
N LEU A 270 -24.43 -4.18 -5.75
CA LEU A 270 -25.87 -4.19 -5.58
C LEU A 270 -26.57 -2.94 -6.12
N HIS A 271 -25.82 -1.89 -6.46
CA HIS A 271 -26.38 -0.72 -7.15
C HIS A 271 -27.20 -1.17 -8.38
N THR A 272 -28.44 -0.70 -8.48
CA THR A 272 -29.42 -1.12 -9.50
C THR A 272 -28.86 -1.03 -10.93
N GLU A 273 -28.13 0.04 -11.22
CA GLU A 273 -27.51 0.28 -12.52
C GLU A 273 -26.16 -0.40 -12.75
N SER A 274 -25.56 -1.05 -11.74
CA SER A 274 -24.23 -1.63 -11.90
C SER A 274 -24.18 -2.70 -12.99
N ARG A 275 -23.05 -2.81 -13.68
CA ARG A 275 -22.82 -3.81 -14.71
C ARG A 275 -21.46 -4.46 -14.51
N LEU A 276 -21.31 -5.71 -14.93
CA LEU A 276 -20.09 -6.48 -14.84
C LEU A 276 -19.51 -6.72 -16.22
N SER A 277 -18.20 -6.85 -16.32
CA SER A 277 -17.53 -7.32 -17.53
C SER A 277 -16.54 -8.44 -17.21
N ASN A 278 -16.27 -9.29 -18.19
CA ASN A 278 -15.16 -10.23 -18.15
C ASN A 278 -14.00 -9.62 -18.97
N GLY A 279 -13.11 -8.93 -18.27
CA GLY A 279 -12.09 -8.06 -18.85
C GLY A 279 -12.59 -6.69 -19.28
N ASN A 280 -11.78 -5.97 -20.07
CA ASN A 280 -12.03 -4.58 -20.43
C ASN A 280 -13.25 -4.43 -21.38
N PRO A 281 -14.34 -3.76 -20.97
CA PRO A 281 -15.56 -3.62 -21.76
C PRO A 281 -15.37 -2.71 -22.98
N THR A 282 -14.35 -1.84 -23.00
CA THR A 282 -14.02 -1.05 -24.20
C THR A 282 -13.46 -1.89 -25.33
N GLN A 283 -12.90 -3.07 -25.02
CA GLN A 283 -12.38 -4.03 -25.98
C GLN A 283 -13.42 -5.09 -26.33
N THR A 284 -14.11 -5.63 -25.32
CA THR A 284 -15.07 -6.74 -25.51
C THR A 284 -16.46 -6.29 -25.96
N ASN A 285 -16.81 -5.03 -25.68
CA ASN A 285 -18.15 -4.43 -25.88
C ASN A 285 -19.30 -5.20 -25.20
N LYS A 286 -19.00 -6.06 -24.22
CA LYS A 286 -19.97 -6.91 -23.51
C LYS A 286 -20.00 -6.59 -22.02
N THR A 287 -21.21 -6.49 -21.48
CA THR A 287 -21.44 -6.27 -20.05
C THR A 287 -22.73 -6.97 -19.60
N TYR A 288 -22.78 -7.36 -18.34
CA TYR A 288 -23.80 -8.21 -17.75
C TYR A 288 -24.34 -7.57 -16.46
N LYS A 289 -25.57 -7.91 -16.05
CA LYS A 289 -26.21 -7.32 -14.86
C LYS A 289 -26.54 -8.31 -13.76
N THR A 290 -26.42 -9.61 -14.03
CA THR A 290 -27.02 -10.67 -13.19
C THR A 290 -26.00 -11.34 -12.28
N ALA A 291 -26.49 -11.83 -11.15
CA ALA A 291 -25.72 -12.64 -10.22
C ALA A 291 -25.24 -13.95 -10.84
N ASN A 292 -25.96 -14.50 -11.83
CA ASN A 292 -25.54 -15.70 -12.55
C ASN A 292 -24.20 -15.49 -13.28
N PHE A 293 -24.06 -14.36 -13.99
CA PHE A 293 -22.79 -14.02 -14.61
C PHE A 293 -21.69 -13.78 -13.57
N PHE A 294 -22.03 -13.13 -12.45
CA PHE A 294 -21.09 -12.91 -11.35
C PHE A 294 -20.55 -14.23 -10.77
N SER A 295 -21.41 -15.24 -10.58
CA SER A 295 -20.98 -16.56 -10.11
C SER A 295 -20.11 -17.33 -11.11
N GLU A 296 -20.19 -17.01 -12.40
CA GLU A 296 -19.41 -17.66 -13.47
C GLU A 296 -18.03 -17.00 -13.68
N LEU A 297 -17.74 -15.87 -13.01
CA LEU A 297 -16.43 -15.22 -13.14
C LEU A 297 -15.32 -16.12 -12.56
N PRO A 298 -14.20 -16.31 -13.27
CA PRO A 298 -13.10 -17.13 -12.78
C PRO A 298 -12.26 -16.32 -11.79
N PHE A 299 -12.72 -16.23 -10.53
CA PHE A 299 -12.13 -15.34 -9.53
C PHE A 299 -10.65 -15.60 -9.25
N GLU A 300 -10.17 -16.84 -9.37
CA GLU A 300 -8.73 -17.15 -9.25
C GLU A 300 -7.87 -16.37 -10.25
N ARG A 301 -8.40 -16.15 -11.46
CA ARG A 301 -7.77 -15.36 -12.53
C ARG A 301 -8.02 -13.88 -12.35
N VAL A 302 -9.23 -13.49 -11.93
CA VAL A 302 -9.57 -12.09 -11.64
C VAL A 302 -8.69 -11.53 -10.52
N TYR A 303 -8.45 -12.30 -9.46
CA TYR A 303 -7.59 -11.95 -8.33
C TYR A 303 -6.16 -12.46 -8.47
N HIS A 304 -5.76 -12.97 -9.64
CA HIS A 304 -4.39 -13.43 -9.88
C HIS A 304 -3.40 -12.29 -9.62
N ASP A 305 -2.37 -12.53 -8.81
CA ASP A 305 -1.44 -11.50 -8.35
C ASP A 305 0.03 -11.97 -8.29
N SER A 306 0.33 -12.99 -9.09
CA SER A 306 1.67 -13.58 -9.20
C SER A 306 2.25 -13.37 -10.60
N TRP A 307 3.49 -13.83 -10.78
CA TRP A 307 4.10 -14.02 -12.10
C TRP A 307 3.32 -15.07 -12.90
N PHE A 308 3.37 -14.92 -14.22
CA PHE A 308 2.75 -15.83 -15.19
C PHE A 308 3.66 -15.97 -16.42
N THR A 309 3.48 -17.06 -17.16
CA THR A 309 4.26 -17.36 -18.36
C THR A 309 3.78 -16.55 -19.57
N SER A 310 4.55 -16.52 -20.66
CA SER A 310 4.14 -15.84 -21.90
C SER A 310 2.80 -16.35 -22.43
N ASP A 311 2.58 -17.66 -22.32
CA ASP A 311 1.46 -18.35 -22.97
C ASP A 311 0.14 -18.11 -22.22
N GLU A 312 0.21 -17.82 -20.91
CA GLU A 312 -0.95 -17.49 -20.08
C GLU A 312 -1.26 -15.98 -20.04
N ARG A 313 -0.37 -15.15 -20.61
CA ARG A 313 -0.41 -13.68 -20.50
C ARG A 313 -1.76 -13.11 -20.90
N ASP A 314 -2.21 -13.42 -22.12
CA ASP A 314 -3.40 -12.78 -22.69
C ASP A 314 -4.65 -13.10 -21.89
N GLU A 315 -4.74 -14.33 -21.40
CA GLU A 315 -5.85 -14.78 -20.58
C GLU A 315 -5.83 -14.12 -19.19
N ILE A 316 -4.71 -14.17 -18.48
CA ILE A 316 -4.57 -13.61 -17.14
C ILE A 316 -4.74 -12.09 -17.15
N VAL A 317 -4.09 -11.40 -18.09
CA VAL A 317 -4.18 -9.94 -18.23
C VAL A 317 -5.62 -9.52 -18.51
N ARG A 318 -6.32 -10.23 -19.39
CA ARG A 318 -7.75 -9.97 -19.65
C ARG A 318 -8.57 -10.08 -18.36
N PHE A 319 -8.44 -11.15 -17.59
CA PHE A 319 -9.25 -11.32 -16.37
C PHE A 319 -8.88 -10.33 -15.26
N ARG A 320 -7.63 -9.86 -15.19
CA ARG A 320 -7.18 -8.78 -14.31
C ARG A 320 -7.81 -7.43 -14.62
N GLU A 321 -8.41 -7.28 -15.80
CA GLU A 321 -9.18 -6.08 -16.23
C GLU A 321 -10.70 -6.26 -16.08
N THR A 322 -11.17 -7.30 -15.37
CA THR A 322 -12.59 -7.46 -15.03
C THR A 322 -13.07 -6.25 -14.23
N GLN A 323 -14.17 -5.63 -14.68
CA GLN A 323 -14.67 -4.36 -14.14
C GLN A 323 -16.11 -4.48 -13.63
N ILE A 324 -16.43 -3.60 -12.68
CA ILE A 324 -17.78 -3.20 -12.31
C ILE A 324 -17.97 -1.79 -12.86
N LEU A 325 -19.02 -1.59 -13.65
CA LEU A 325 -19.37 -0.30 -14.25
C LEU A 325 -20.55 0.30 -13.49
N LEU A 326 -20.40 1.55 -13.07
CA LEU A 326 -21.45 2.36 -12.47
C LEU A 326 -21.80 3.54 -13.39
N PRO A 327 -22.96 4.20 -13.18
CA PRO A 327 -23.33 5.41 -13.92
C PRO A 327 -22.23 6.48 -13.96
N GLU A 328 -22.45 7.51 -14.79
CA GLU A 328 -21.52 8.63 -14.98
C GLU A 328 -21.15 9.36 -13.69
N GLU A 329 -22.02 9.30 -12.67
CA GLU A 329 -21.84 9.96 -11.38
C GLU A 329 -22.40 9.06 -10.27
N ILE A 330 -21.67 8.97 -9.15
CA ILE A 330 -22.15 8.37 -7.90
C ILE A 330 -21.73 9.21 -6.70
N GLY A 331 -22.47 9.11 -5.60
CA GLY A 331 -22.05 9.65 -4.32
C GLY A 331 -20.90 8.86 -3.68
N LEU A 332 -20.39 9.37 -2.56
CA LEU A 332 -19.28 8.78 -1.81
C LEU A 332 -19.72 8.02 -0.55
N GLU A 333 -21.01 7.69 -0.42
CA GLU A 333 -21.58 7.03 0.76
C GLU A 333 -20.92 5.68 1.01
N ALA A 334 -20.68 4.92 -0.07
CA ALA A 334 -20.02 3.62 -0.02
C ALA A 334 -18.48 3.70 0.01
N LEU A 335 -17.86 4.90 -0.08
CA LEU A 335 -16.40 5.06 -0.01
C LEU A 335 -15.91 4.70 1.39
N GLN A 336 -15.07 3.68 1.51
CA GLN A 336 -14.52 3.23 2.79
C GLN A 336 -13.15 3.85 3.07
N LEU A 337 -12.24 3.78 2.09
CA LEU A 337 -10.84 4.22 2.24
C LEU A 337 -10.34 4.96 1.00
N ILE A 338 -9.45 5.92 1.24
CA ILE A 338 -8.66 6.63 0.24
C ILE A 338 -7.20 6.33 0.53
N TRP A 339 -6.50 5.76 -0.43
CA TRP A 339 -5.15 5.27 -0.24
C TRP A 339 -4.17 6.02 -1.13
N LEU A 340 -3.16 6.62 -0.51
CA LEU A 340 -2.06 7.33 -1.18
C LEU A 340 -0.77 6.51 -1.11
N ARG A 341 0.13 6.72 -2.08
CA ARG A 341 1.37 5.94 -2.19
C ARG A 341 2.41 6.33 -1.17
N SER A 342 2.50 7.62 -0.90
CA SER A 342 3.65 8.20 -0.23
C SER A 342 3.28 9.31 0.76
N GLU A 343 4.25 9.67 1.59
CA GLU A 343 4.12 10.81 2.50
C GLU A 343 4.01 12.14 1.72
N GLY A 344 4.75 12.26 0.62
CA GLY A 344 4.69 13.43 -0.26
C GLY A 344 3.29 13.64 -0.86
N GLU A 345 2.62 12.57 -1.29
CA GLU A 345 1.24 12.65 -1.81
C GLU A 345 0.23 12.97 -0.71
N TYR A 346 0.38 12.38 0.48
CA TYR A 346 -0.45 12.67 1.64
C TYR A 346 -0.38 14.13 2.06
N GLU A 347 0.84 14.67 2.18
CA GLU A 347 1.02 16.08 2.47
C GLU A 347 0.38 16.94 1.37
N THR A 348 0.62 16.60 0.10
CA THR A 348 0.08 17.35 -1.04
C THR A 348 -1.45 17.38 -1.02
N LEU A 349 -2.12 16.25 -0.80
CA LEU A 349 -3.58 16.19 -0.67
C LEU A 349 -4.08 17.07 0.48
N HIS A 350 -3.44 16.97 1.65
CA HIS A 350 -3.78 17.80 2.81
C HIS A 350 -3.61 19.30 2.53
N ARG A 351 -2.61 19.71 1.74
CA ARG A 351 -2.42 21.13 1.34
C ARG A 351 -3.45 21.63 0.36
N LEU A 352 -3.94 20.77 -0.53
CA LEU A 352 -4.88 21.15 -1.57
C LEU A 352 -6.33 21.20 -1.08
N LEU A 353 -6.65 20.51 0.01
CA LEU A 353 -7.96 20.53 0.64
C LEU A 353 -8.11 21.72 1.59
N ASP A 354 -9.30 22.32 1.61
CA ASP A 354 -9.67 23.26 2.66
C ASP A 354 -9.88 22.52 4.00
N ALA A 355 -9.82 23.27 5.10
CA ALA A 355 -9.87 22.70 6.45
C ALA A 355 -11.18 21.91 6.72
N LYS A 356 -12.31 22.35 6.16
CA LYS A 356 -13.60 21.68 6.37
C LYS A 356 -13.61 20.33 5.64
N THR A 357 -13.22 20.32 4.38
CA THR A 357 -13.15 19.10 3.56
C THR A 357 -12.15 18.10 4.15
N TRP A 358 -10.97 18.58 4.59
CA TRP A 358 -9.98 17.73 5.26
C TRP A 358 -10.54 17.09 6.53
N GLN A 359 -11.14 17.86 7.43
CA GLN A 359 -11.69 17.32 8.69
C GLN A 359 -12.78 16.28 8.45
N HIS A 360 -13.57 16.42 7.39
CA HIS A 360 -14.62 15.47 7.04
C HIS A 360 -14.07 14.13 6.54
N TRP A 361 -13.00 14.16 5.71
CA TRP A 361 -12.51 12.97 5.01
C TRP A 361 -11.25 12.33 5.61
N ARG A 362 -10.51 13.03 6.49
CA ARG A 362 -9.19 12.61 6.99
C ARG A 362 -9.15 11.20 7.58
N ASP A 363 -10.24 10.74 8.20
CA ASP A 363 -10.29 9.42 8.85
C ASP A 363 -10.37 8.26 7.84
N LYS A 364 -10.71 8.56 6.58
CA LYS A 364 -10.69 7.60 5.47
C LYS A 364 -9.37 7.62 4.70
N ILE A 365 -8.50 8.62 4.92
CA ILE A 365 -7.27 8.82 4.14
C ILE A 365 -6.09 8.12 4.83
N THR A 366 -5.42 7.23 4.11
CA THR A 366 -4.25 6.49 4.59
C THR A 366 -3.07 6.58 3.62
N ARG A 367 -1.88 6.39 4.17
CA ARG A 367 -0.58 6.32 3.44
C ARG A 367 0.22 5.08 3.84
N ARG A 368 -0.49 4.03 4.26
CA ARG A 368 0.07 2.73 4.64
C ARG A 368 0.74 2.06 3.44
N THR A 369 1.87 1.38 3.63
CA THR A 369 2.61 0.75 2.52
C THR A 369 2.55 -0.78 2.54
N ASP A 370 1.94 -1.36 3.57
CA ASP A 370 1.96 -2.79 3.90
C ASP A 370 1.03 -3.68 3.04
N TYR A 371 0.17 -3.11 2.20
CA TYR A 371 -0.82 -3.85 1.39
C TYR A 371 -0.52 -3.87 -0.11
N HIS A 372 0.60 -3.27 -0.54
CA HIS A 372 1.10 -3.28 -1.92
C HIS A 372 0.03 -2.95 -3.00
N LEU A 373 -0.83 -1.94 -2.80
CA LEU A 373 -1.84 -1.55 -3.79
C LEU A 373 -1.24 -0.98 -5.10
N PHE A 374 0.00 -0.53 -5.04
CA PHE A 374 0.68 0.20 -6.09
C PHE A 374 1.79 -0.63 -6.73
N ASN A 375 2.09 -0.35 -8.00
CA ASN A 375 3.19 -1.03 -8.69
C ASN A 375 4.54 -0.41 -8.34
N ASN A 376 4.58 0.89 -8.01
CA ASN A 376 5.78 1.65 -7.66
C ASN A 376 6.91 1.61 -8.70
N ASN A 377 6.58 1.40 -9.97
CA ASN A 377 7.55 1.23 -11.07
C ASN A 377 7.92 2.56 -11.77
N ARG A 378 7.53 3.70 -11.20
CA ARG A 378 7.54 5.01 -11.87
C ARG A 378 8.02 6.11 -10.94
N LEU A 379 8.41 7.24 -11.52
CA LEU A 379 8.83 8.40 -10.76
C LEU A 379 7.63 8.95 -9.98
N PHE A 380 7.82 9.21 -8.70
CA PHE A 380 6.93 10.02 -7.86
C PHE A 380 7.70 10.55 -6.65
N VAL A 381 7.17 11.60 -6.02
CA VAL A 381 7.75 12.15 -4.78
C VAL A 381 7.36 11.22 -3.63
N ASP A 382 8.32 10.53 -3.05
CA ASP A 382 8.13 9.65 -1.91
C ASP A 382 7.97 10.48 -0.62
N ARG A 383 8.92 11.39 -0.40
CA ARG A 383 8.94 12.30 0.74
C ARG A 383 9.52 13.64 0.30
N ALA A 384 9.11 14.70 0.98
CA ALA A 384 9.72 16.00 0.85
C ALA A 384 9.97 16.62 2.24
N ILE A 385 11.02 17.41 2.36
CA ILE A 385 11.32 18.20 3.56
C ILE A 385 11.53 19.66 3.14
N CYS A 386 10.68 20.54 3.66
CA CYS A 386 10.83 21.98 3.51
C CYS A 386 11.68 22.54 4.66
N GLN A 387 12.82 23.14 4.34
CA GLN A 387 13.80 23.68 5.29
C GLN A 387 14.02 25.18 5.03
N PRO A 388 14.57 25.94 5.99
CA PRO A 388 14.97 27.32 5.70
C PRO A 388 15.91 27.36 4.48
N GLY A 389 15.53 28.12 3.45
CA GLY A 389 16.29 28.30 2.22
C GLY A 389 16.46 27.07 1.32
N SER A 390 15.72 25.97 1.53
CA SER A 390 15.78 24.83 0.59
C SER A 390 14.60 23.87 0.70
N VAL A 391 14.31 23.19 -0.39
CA VAL A 391 13.43 22.00 -0.41
C VAL A 391 14.24 20.77 -0.78
N TRP A 392 14.08 19.70 -0.01
CA TRP A 392 14.61 18.38 -0.33
C TRP A 392 13.48 17.48 -0.79
N LEU A 393 13.59 16.94 -2.01
CA LEU A 393 12.66 16.00 -2.60
C LEU A 393 13.35 14.64 -2.70
N ARG A 394 12.76 13.63 -2.06
CA ARG A 394 13.16 12.22 -2.21
C ARG A 394 12.17 11.54 -3.14
N PHE A 395 12.70 10.87 -4.16
CA PHE A 395 11.92 10.23 -5.20
C PHE A 395 11.92 8.70 -5.09
N ASN A 396 10.80 8.10 -5.43
CA ASN A 396 10.80 6.73 -5.93
C ASN A 396 11.35 6.72 -7.36
N LEU A 397 12.26 5.79 -7.65
CA LEU A 397 12.92 5.73 -8.95
C LEU A 397 12.33 4.58 -9.79
N PRO A 398 12.09 4.81 -11.09
CA PRO A 398 11.86 3.72 -12.03
C PRO A 398 13.01 2.72 -12.03
N HIS A 399 12.69 1.43 -12.18
CA HIS A 399 13.70 0.36 -12.29
C HIS A 399 14.45 0.39 -13.64
N ARG A 400 13.77 0.84 -14.70
CA ARG A 400 14.30 0.90 -16.06
C ARG A 400 14.99 2.25 -16.30
N GLU A 401 16.20 2.24 -16.82
CA GLU A 401 16.99 3.47 -17.06
C GLU A 401 16.26 4.42 -18.02
N GLU A 402 15.60 3.90 -19.05
CA GLU A 402 14.85 4.69 -20.03
C GLU A 402 13.61 5.38 -19.45
N ASP A 403 13.10 4.93 -18.30
CA ASP A 403 11.97 5.57 -17.64
C ASP A 403 12.44 6.67 -16.65
N LYS A 404 13.76 6.85 -16.43
CA LYS A 404 14.31 7.84 -15.49
C LYS A 404 14.44 9.25 -16.07
N GLY A 405 14.19 9.48 -17.35
CA GLY A 405 14.25 10.83 -17.92
C GLY A 405 14.16 10.83 -19.44
N PRO A 406 14.12 12.01 -20.06
CA PRO A 406 14.08 13.33 -19.41
C PRO A 406 12.67 13.67 -18.87
N PHE A 407 12.64 14.52 -17.86
CA PHE A 407 11.44 15.14 -17.30
C PHE A 407 11.63 16.66 -17.25
N ASN A 408 10.57 17.44 -17.41
CA ASN A 408 10.57 18.87 -17.09
C ASN A 408 10.16 19.05 -15.61
N LEU A 409 11.12 19.34 -14.74
CA LEU A 409 10.87 19.60 -13.32
C LEU A 409 10.89 21.10 -13.05
N LYS A 410 9.79 21.64 -12.50
CA LYS A 410 9.66 23.03 -12.08
C LYS A 410 9.29 23.11 -10.60
N ILE A 411 9.99 23.94 -9.83
CA ILE A 411 9.71 24.22 -8.43
C ILE A 411 9.41 25.71 -8.31
N ARG A 412 8.20 26.04 -7.86
CA ARG A 412 7.77 27.40 -7.52
C ARG A 412 7.67 27.51 -6.00
N SER A 413 8.26 28.54 -5.42
CA SER A 413 8.10 28.87 -4.00
C SER A 413 7.56 30.29 -3.85
N GLU A 414 6.76 30.51 -2.82
CA GLU A 414 6.14 31.79 -2.51
C GLU A 414 6.26 32.06 -1.01
N THR A 415 6.89 33.18 -0.64
CA THR A 415 7.06 33.57 0.77
C THR A 415 5.80 34.19 1.32
N SER A 416 5.69 34.27 2.65
CA SER A 416 4.60 35.00 3.31
C SER A 416 4.53 36.49 2.93
N ALA A 417 5.64 37.08 2.47
CA ALA A 417 5.69 38.45 1.96
C ALA A 417 5.24 38.58 0.49
N GLY A 418 4.88 37.48 -0.17
CA GLY A 418 4.43 37.44 -1.57
C GLY A 418 5.56 37.38 -2.60
N ALA A 419 6.81 37.21 -2.17
CA ALA A 419 7.93 37.02 -3.11
C ALA A 419 7.87 35.62 -3.73
N VAL A 420 7.94 35.55 -5.06
CA VAL A 420 7.86 34.29 -5.82
C VAL A 420 9.21 33.96 -6.43
N TYR A 421 9.64 32.72 -6.26
CA TYR A 421 10.88 32.21 -6.84
C TYR A 421 10.61 30.93 -7.62
N GLU A 422 11.24 30.80 -8.78
CA GLU A 422 11.11 29.63 -9.63
C GLU A 422 12.49 29.02 -9.92
N TRP A 423 12.56 27.71 -9.80
CA TRP A 423 13.68 26.88 -10.24
C TRP A 423 13.14 25.87 -11.25
N GLN A 424 13.89 25.59 -12.31
CA GLN A 424 13.47 24.64 -13.34
C GLN A 424 14.64 23.88 -13.94
N GLN A 425 14.36 22.66 -14.40
CA GLN A 425 15.27 21.83 -15.18
C GLN A 425 14.46 21.07 -16.24
N GLU A 426 14.68 21.38 -17.52
CA GLU A 426 13.89 20.84 -18.64
C GLU A 426 14.25 19.39 -19.00
N ASP A 427 15.52 19.01 -18.82
CA ASP A 427 16.05 17.65 -19.03
C ASP A 427 16.43 17.00 -17.69
N PHE A 428 15.50 16.98 -16.75
CA PHE A 428 15.73 16.36 -15.45
C PHE A 428 15.75 14.84 -15.57
N THR A 429 16.88 14.23 -15.25
CA THR A 429 16.99 12.79 -15.00
C THR A 429 16.74 12.52 -13.52
N ALA A 430 15.83 11.60 -13.24
CA ALA A 430 15.41 11.23 -11.90
C ALA A 430 16.59 10.75 -11.06
N VAL A 431 16.83 11.46 -9.96
CA VAL A 431 17.78 11.10 -8.90
C VAL A 431 17.02 10.78 -7.62
N ARG A 432 17.62 9.97 -6.74
CA ARG A 432 16.96 9.56 -5.48
C ARG A 432 16.64 10.77 -4.60
N ASP A 433 17.58 11.70 -4.51
CA ASP A 433 17.55 12.84 -3.62
C ASP A 433 17.92 14.10 -4.40
N LEU A 434 17.01 15.07 -4.43
CA LEU A 434 17.23 16.37 -5.03
C LEU A 434 17.05 17.46 -3.98
N ARG A 435 18.08 18.26 -3.76
CA ARG A 435 18.01 19.46 -2.93
C ARG A 435 18.03 20.70 -3.83
N VAL A 436 17.03 21.54 -3.69
CA VAL A 436 16.94 22.82 -4.41
C VAL A 436 17.04 23.95 -3.40
N SER A 437 18.07 24.78 -3.57
CA SER A 437 18.24 26.02 -2.80
C SER A 437 17.18 27.02 -3.23
N LEU A 438 16.52 27.61 -2.24
CA LEU A 438 15.51 28.65 -2.39
C LEU A 438 16.01 29.89 -1.67
N PRO A 439 15.83 31.10 -2.22
CA PRO A 439 16.22 32.35 -1.56
C PRO A 439 15.21 32.72 -0.44
N THR A 440 14.99 31.79 0.49
CA THR A 440 13.97 31.84 1.56
C THR A 440 14.58 31.50 2.92
N GLU A 441 15.78 32.02 3.21
CA GLU A 441 16.66 31.53 4.28
C GLU A 441 16.07 31.57 5.70
N LYS A 442 15.04 32.39 5.97
CA LYS A 442 14.43 32.51 7.31
C LYS A 442 12.90 32.69 7.34
N GLU A 443 12.26 32.88 6.19
CA GLU A 443 10.82 33.17 6.12
C GLU A 443 9.98 31.92 5.87
N PRO A 444 8.75 31.85 6.39
CA PRO A 444 7.78 30.84 5.96
C PRO A 444 7.53 30.95 4.45
N TYR A 445 7.40 29.80 3.80
CA TYR A 445 7.10 29.74 2.37
C TYR A 445 6.23 28.53 2.05
N VAL A 446 5.46 28.62 0.97
CA VAL A 446 4.78 27.50 0.32
C VAL A 446 5.60 27.10 -0.89
N VAL A 447 5.68 25.80 -1.17
CA VAL A 447 6.37 25.27 -2.35
C VAL A 447 5.45 24.36 -3.15
N GLN A 448 5.55 24.46 -4.46
CA GLN A 448 4.90 23.58 -5.42
C GLN A 448 5.94 23.05 -6.40
N ALA A 449 6.09 21.73 -6.45
CA ALA A 449 6.85 21.06 -7.50
C ALA A 449 5.89 20.53 -8.58
N LYS A 450 6.30 20.66 -9.84
CA LYS A 450 5.61 20.12 -11.01
C LYS A 450 6.57 19.29 -11.86
N ILE A 451 6.13 18.12 -12.30
CA ILE A 451 6.84 17.28 -13.26
C ILE A 451 5.99 17.22 -14.52
N ASN A 452 6.56 17.58 -15.67
CA ASN A 452 5.87 17.67 -16.97
C ASN A 452 4.57 18.50 -16.89
N GLY A 453 4.61 19.60 -16.12
CA GLY A 453 3.47 20.49 -15.90
C GLY A 453 2.42 19.98 -14.90
N GLN A 454 2.44 18.70 -14.51
CA GLN A 454 1.55 18.11 -13.52
C GLN A 454 2.08 18.36 -12.10
N ILE A 455 1.20 18.58 -11.12
CA ILE A 455 1.59 18.75 -9.71
C ILE A 455 2.24 17.45 -9.21
N ALA A 456 3.43 17.56 -8.62
CA ALA A 456 4.19 16.45 -8.04
C ALA A 456 4.34 16.55 -6.53
N TYR A 457 4.30 17.77 -5.97
CA TYR A 457 4.30 18.01 -4.53
C TYR A 457 3.79 19.40 -4.20
N VAL A 458 3.08 19.54 -3.08
CA VAL A 458 2.77 20.83 -2.44
C VAL A 458 3.09 20.73 -0.95
N GLY A 459 3.87 21.68 -0.44
CA GLY A 459 4.31 21.71 0.95
C GLY A 459 4.50 23.13 1.46
N ARG A 460 4.88 23.26 2.74
CA ARG A 460 5.27 24.55 3.30
C ARG A 460 6.34 24.40 4.39
N TYR A 461 7.13 25.44 4.54
CA TYR A 461 7.95 25.68 5.71
C TYR A 461 7.27 26.76 6.58
N LEU A 462 7.12 26.52 7.88
CA LEU A 462 6.41 27.41 8.80
C LEU A 462 7.32 28.42 9.55
N GLY A 463 8.63 28.42 9.28
CA GLY A 463 9.59 29.15 10.11
C GLY A 463 9.97 28.38 11.38
N LYS A 464 10.99 28.85 12.11
CA LYS A 464 11.24 28.38 13.48
C LYS A 464 10.13 28.93 14.39
N PRO A 465 9.58 28.16 15.33
CA PRO A 465 8.74 28.73 16.37
C PRO A 465 9.55 29.79 17.12
N ILE A 466 8.99 30.99 17.27
CA ILE A 466 9.54 32.00 18.17
C ILE A 466 9.34 31.41 19.57
N VAL A 467 10.41 30.82 20.13
CA VAL A 467 10.47 30.57 21.56
C VAL A 467 10.59 31.95 22.18
N VAL A 468 9.47 32.49 22.64
CA VAL A 468 9.47 33.66 23.52
C VAL A 468 10.17 33.19 24.80
N ALA A 469 11.38 33.68 25.02
CA ALA A 469 12.19 33.40 26.20
C ALA A 469 11.55 33.99 27.46
#